data_AF-A0A1M4WG55-F1
#
_entry.id   AF-A0A1M4WG55-F1
#
_cell.length_a   1.000
_cell.length_b   1.000
_cell.length_c   1.000
_cell.angle_alpha   90.00
_cell.angle_beta   90.00
_cell.angle_gamma   90.00
#
_symmetry.space_group_name_H-M   'P 1'
#
loop_
_entity.id
_entity.type
_entity.pdbx_description
1 polymer ?
#
loop_
_entity_poly.entity_id
_entity_poly.type
_entity_poly.pdbx_seq_one_letter_code
_entity_poly.pdbx_strand_id
1 'polypeptide(L)'
;MSDTTYGNVATFDTRPDMAIPRESPLSVAYHRGSVPAPSRDGQVLLEEKPFLGHLILRGGAIVLDEALREVLGINLPGRPLGLALDESGECSVQWMSPDEWLVIVPGGEEFELENRLRSKLGEAHFAIVNVSGGQTLVELSGEKARDVLMKSVPYDVHPQNFPVGKAVSTVFAKASAILRRPAEDRWELVLRRSFADYGYRWLLDAGEEFGIGVKR
;
A
#
# COMPACT_ATOMS: atom_id res chain seq x y z
N MET A 1 -22.52 8.90 -15.23
CA MET A 1 -21.94 9.68 -16.34
C MET A 1 -21.77 11.10 -15.86
N SER A 2 -20.55 11.49 -15.50
CA SER A 2 -20.18 12.88 -15.23
C SER A 2 -18.71 13.04 -15.57
N ASP A 3 -18.43 13.10 -16.87
CA ASP A 3 -17.12 13.41 -17.42
C ASP A 3 -16.88 14.91 -17.17
N THR A 4 -16.22 15.23 -16.05
CA THR A 4 -16.02 16.61 -15.63
C THR A 4 -14.70 17.10 -16.22
N THR A 5 -14.78 17.84 -17.32
CA THR A 5 -13.63 18.28 -18.10
C THR A 5 -12.97 19.50 -17.45
N TYR A 6 -12.21 19.27 -16.37
CA TYR A 6 -11.25 20.25 -15.87
C TYR A 6 -9.88 19.96 -16.51
N GLY A 7 -9.63 20.54 -17.68
CA GLY A 7 -8.38 20.38 -18.43
C GLY A 7 -8.44 19.31 -19.53
N ASN A 8 -7.39 19.25 -20.36
CA ASN A 8 -7.27 18.40 -21.55
C ASN A 8 -7.25 16.88 -21.28
N VAL A 9 -7.75 16.41 -20.12
CA VAL A 9 -7.71 15.02 -19.68
C VAL A 9 -9.07 14.64 -19.09
N ALA A 10 -9.67 13.56 -19.61
CA ALA A 10 -10.87 12.98 -19.03
C ALA A 10 -10.53 12.27 -17.71
N THR A 11 -11.31 12.52 -16.66
CA THR A 11 -11.22 11.79 -15.39
C THR A 11 -12.45 10.91 -15.23
N PHE A 12 -12.27 9.75 -14.62
CA PHE A 12 -13.32 8.75 -14.48
C PHE A 12 -13.42 8.30 -13.04
N ASP A 13 -14.56 8.59 -12.39
CA ASP A 13 -14.85 8.00 -11.10
C ASP A 13 -15.20 6.51 -11.30
N THR A 14 -14.28 5.66 -10.86
CA THR A 14 -14.44 4.21 -10.91
C THR A 14 -15.46 3.67 -9.91
N ARG A 15 -15.95 4.49 -8.97
CA ARG A 15 -16.92 4.05 -7.97
C ARG A 15 -18.33 4.11 -8.53
N PRO A 16 -19.12 3.03 -8.37
CA PRO A 16 -20.52 3.04 -8.77
C PRO A 16 -21.34 3.93 -7.84
N ASP A 17 -22.31 4.66 -8.40
CA ASP A 17 -23.30 5.44 -7.64
C ASP A 17 -24.19 4.55 -6.74
N MET A 18 -24.28 3.26 -7.08
CA MET A 18 -25.02 2.26 -6.33
C MET A 18 -24.11 1.46 -5.40
N ALA A 19 -24.62 1.09 -4.23
CA ALA A 19 -23.93 0.20 -3.30
C ALA A 19 -23.83 -1.22 -3.88
N ILE A 20 -22.80 -1.49 -4.67
CA ILE A 20 -22.48 -2.81 -5.18
C ILE A 20 -21.58 -3.53 -4.16
N PRO A 21 -21.90 -4.78 -3.76
CA PRO A 21 -21.01 -5.57 -2.94
C PRO A 21 -19.62 -5.68 -3.57
N ARG A 22 -18.57 -5.40 -2.78
CA ARG A 22 -17.17 -5.51 -3.20
C ARG A 22 -16.50 -6.61 -2.40
N GLU A 23 -15.60 -7.32 -3.05
CA GLU A 23 -14.77 -8.34 -2.43
C GLU A 23 -13.30 -7.94 -2.47
N SER A 24 -12.62 -8.08 -1.32
CA SER A 24 -11.19 -7.82 -1.23
C SER A 24 -10.40 -8.92 -1.95
N PRO A 25 -9.13 -8.67 -2.31
CA PRO A 25 -8.27 -9.71 -2.87
C PRO A 25 -8.11 -10.96 -1.99
N LEU A 26 -8.30 -10.87 -0.66
CA LEU A 26 -8.29 -12.04 0.24
C LEU A 26 -9.67 -12.63 0.55
N SER A 27 -10.76 -12.12 -0.05
CA SER A 27 -12.12 -12.64 0.14
C SER A 27 -12.18 -14.18 -0.01
N VAL A 28 -11.62 -14.72 -1.10
CA VAL A 28 -11.64 -16.18 -1.34
C VAL A 28 -10.82 -16.93 -0.28
N ALA A 29 -9.67 -16.40 0.13
CA ALA A 29 -8.82 -17.00 1.17
C ALA A 29 -9.57 -17.05 2.51
N TYR A 30 -10.33 -16.01 2.86
CA TYR A 30 -11.11 -15.96 4.08
C TYR A 30 -12.34 -16.87 4.09
N HIS A 31 -12.97 -17.08 2.92
CA HIS A 31 -14.16 -17.92 2.81
C HIS A 31 -13.85 -19.40 2.60
N ARG A 32 -12.71 -19.73 1.95
CA ARG A 32 -12.38 -21.10 1.53
C ARG A 32 -11.07 -21.64 2.11
N GLY A 33 -10.25 -20.79 2.72
CA GLY A 33 -8.95 -21.14 3.29
C GLY A 33 -8.96 -21.17 4.82
N SER A 34 -7.77 -21.35 5.38
CA SER A 34 -7.55 -21.25 6.83
C SER A 34 -7.53 -19.79 7.26
N VAL A 35 -8.17 -19.48 8.37
CA VAL A 35 -8.08 -18.18 9.06
C VAL A 35 -7.83 -18.46 10.55
N PRO A 36 -6.56 -18.68 10.94
CA PRO A 36 -6.21 -18.92 12.33
C PRO A 36 -6.64 -17.73 13.20
N ALA A 37 -7.34 -18.00 14.29
CA ALA A 37 -7.75 -16.96 15.22
C ALA A 37 -6.51 -16.38 15.92
N PRO A 38 -6.45 -15.06 16.16
CA PRO A 38 -5.44 -14.47 17.03
C PRO A 38 -5.46 -15.13 18.41
N SER A 39 -4.28 -15.46 18.92
CA SER A 39 -4.11 -16.07 20.25
C SER A 39 -3.28 -15.17 21.16
N ARG A 40 -3.41 -15.34 22.47
CA ARG A 40 -2.64 -14.55 23.46
C ARG A 40 -1.13 -14.83 23.40
N ASP A 41 -0.77 -16.06 23.02
CA ASP A 41 0.63 -16.51 22.93
C ASP A 41 1.19 -16.35 21.49
N GLY A 42 0.36 -15.87 20.55
CA GLY A 42 0.75 -15.63 19.17
C GLY A 42 1.66 -14.42 19.05
N GLN A 43 2.79 -14.58 18.38
CA GLN A 43 3.82 -13.55 18.24
C GLN A 43 3.77 -12.82 16.89
N VAL A 44 2.81 -13.17 16.02
CA VAL A 44 2.59 -12.55 14.71
C VAL A 44 1.09 -12.38 14.48
N LEU A 45 0.70 -11.17 14.05
CA LEU A 45 -0.65 -10.86 13.60
C LEU A 45 -0.60 -10.41 12.14
N LEU A 46 -1.50 -10.98 11.33
CA LEU A 46 -1.72 -10.61 9.95
C LEU A 46 -3.08 -9.93 9.80
N GLU A 47 -3.12 -8.80 9.09
CA GLU A 47 -4.34 -8.05 8.82
C GLU A 47 -4.32 -7.55 7.37
N GLU A 48 -5.38 -7.78 6.60
CA GLU A 48 -5.57 -7.05 5.34
C GLU A 48 -6.06 -5.64 5.66
N LYS A 49 -5.55 -4.63 4.96
CA LYS A 49 -6.16 -3.30 4.89
C LYS A 49 -6.87 -3.17 3.53
N PRO A 50 -8.09 -3.72 3.41
CA PRO A 50 -8.74 -3.84 2.11
C PRO A 50 -9.29 -2.50 1.64
N PHE A 51 -9.47 -2.40 0.32
CA PHE A 51 -10.17 -1.28 -0.33
C PHE A 51 -9.54 0.11 -0.12
N LEU A 52 -8.27 0.18 0.28
CA LEU A 52 -7.53 1.44 0.27
C LEU A 52 -7.43 2.00 -1.15
N GLY A 53 -7.25 3.31 -1.21
CA GLY A 53 -6.96 4.03 -2.42
C GLY A 53 -5.49 3.99 -2.76
N HIS A 54 -5.12 3.64 -4.00
CA HIS A 54 -3.75 3.62 -4.48
C HIS A 54 -3.62 4.42 -5.77
N LEU A 55 -2.81 5.48 -5.74
CA LEU A 55 -2.46 6.28 -6.91
C LEU A 55 -0.97 6.13 -7.22
N ILE A 56 -0.62 5.90 -8.48
CA ILE A 56 0.74 6.08 -8.97
C ILE A 56 0.85 7.49 -9.53
N LEU A 57 1.80 8.26 -8.99
CA LEU A 57 2.17 9.58 -9.46
C LEU A 57 3.48 9.49 -10.20
N ARG A 58 3.54 10.10 -11.39
CA ARG A 58 4.77 10.24 -12.18
C ARG A 58 4.99 11.69 -12.56
N GLY A 59 6.24 12.17 -12.50
CA GLY A 59 6.56 13.56 -12.86
C GLY A 59 7.78 14.12 -12.14
N GLY A 60 8.02 15.42 -12.31
CA GLY A 60 9.13 16.11 -11.65
C GLY A 60 8.92 16.23 -10.14
N ALA A 61 9.90 15.76 -9.35
CA ALA A 61 9.80 15.68 -7.89
C ALA A 61 9.44 17.01 -7.20
N ILE A 62 9.99 18.13 -7.67
CA ILE A 62 9.72 19.47 -7.10
C ILE A 62 8.23 19.83 -7.23
N VAL A 63 7.69 19.68 -8.44
CA VAL A 63 6.30 20.05 -8.74
C VAL A 63 5.32 19.12 -8.03
N LEU A 64 5.63 17.82 -7.96
CA LEU A 64 4.81 16.85 -7.22
C LEU A 64 4.86 17.06 -5.71
N ASP A 65 6.02 17.42 -5.14
CA ASP A 65 6.17 17.70 -3.71
C ASP A 65 5.33 18.92 -3.28
N GLU A 66 5.36 20.00 -4.06
CA GLU A 66 4.54 21.19 -3.82
C GLU A 66 3.05 20.84 -3.82
N ALA A 67 2.58 20.10 -4.84
CA ALA A 67 1.18 19.69 -4.94
C ALA A 67 0.75 18.74 -3.81
N LEU A 68 1.57 17.76 -3.46
CA LEU A 68 1.27 16.82 -2.36
C LEU A 68 1.23 17.50 -1.01
N ARG A 69 2.15 18.42 -0.75
CA ARG A 69 2.17 19.17 0.51
C ARG A 69 0.92 20.02 0.68
N GLU A 70 0.44 20.65 -0.39
CA GLU A 70 -0.79 21.44 -0.33
C GLU A 70 -2.07 20.59 -0.23
N VAL A 71 -2.11 19.46 -0.94
CA VAL A 71 -3.34 18.65 -1.06
C VAL A 71 -3.47 17.63 0.07
N LEU A 72 -2.38 17.01 0.51
CA LEU A 72 -2.36 15.96 1.53
C LEU A 72 -1.60 16.35 2.81
N GLY A 73 -0.88 17.47 2.82
CA GLY A 73 -0.02 17.81 3.96
C GLY A 73 1.22 16.93 4.09
N ILE A 74 1.50 16.06 3.11
CA ILE A 74 2.63 15.13 3.12
C ILE A 74 3.69 15.63 2.16
N ASN A 75 4.94 15.68 2.62
CA ASN A 75 6.08 15.92 1.73
C ASN A 75 6.44 14.64 0.98
N LEU A 76 6.81 14.80 -0.29
CA LEU A 76 7.33 13.74 -1.11
C LEU A 76 8.69 13.27 -0.55
N PRO A 77 8.91 11.95 -0.37
CA PRO A 77 10.19 11.45 0.13
C PRO A 77 11.34 11.80 -0.83
N GLY A 78 12.19 12.74 -0.42
CA GLY A 78 13.31 13.24 -1.23
C GLY A 78 14.54 12.32 -1.27
N ARG A 79 14.52 11.19 -0.55
CA ARG A 79 15.57 10.16 -0.58
C ARG A 79 15.02 8.88 -1.22
N PRO A 80 15.81 8.19 -2.05
CA PRO A 80 15.42 6.90 -2.61
C PRO A 80 14.96 5.94 -1.51
N LEU A 81 13.93 5.14 -1.81
CA LEU A 81 13.34 4.15 -0.91
C LEU A 81 12.63 4.77 0.32
N GLY A 82 12.40 6.08 0.34
CA GLY A 82 11.70 6.75 1.43
C GLY A 82 10.19 6.46 1.43
N LEU A 83 9.63 6.39 2.62
CA LEU A 83 8.20 6.30 2.91
C LEU A 83 7.85 7.40 3.91
N ALA A 84 6.91 8.25 3.54
CA ALA A 84 6.31 9.26 4.41
C ALA A 84 4.85 8.90 4.70
N LEU A 85 4.40 9.22 5.91
CA LEU A 85 3.00 9.12 6.33
C LEU A 85 2.54 10.52 6.78
N ASP A 86 1.24 10.75 6.75
CA ASP A 86 0.64 11.88 7.46
C ASP A 86 0.63 11.66 8.98
N GLU A 87 0.15 12.65 9.73
CA GLU A 87 0.09 12.60 11.18
C GLU A 87 -0.84 11.51 11.72
N SER A 88 -1.93 11.16 11.00
CA SER A 88 -2.83 10.07 11.40
C SER A 88 -2.26 8.69 11.04
N GLY A 89 -1.35 8.61 10.07
CA GLY A 89 -0.79 7.36 9.56
C GLY A 89 -1.70 6.65 8.55
N GLU A 90 -2.76 7.32 8.07
CA GLU A 90 -3.75 6.78 7.13
C GLU A 90 -3.38 7.06 5.68
N CYS A 91 -2.73 8.20 5.42
CA CYS A 91 -2.19 8.54 4.12
C CYS A 91 -0.68 8.32 4.08
N SER A 92 -0.17 7.92 2.93
CA SER A 92 1.27 7.70 2.76
C SER A 92 1.73 7.94 1.34
N VAL A 93 2.99 8.35 1.21
CA VAL A 93 3.69 8.53 -0.06
C VAL A 93 4.99 7.76 0.02
N GLN A 94 5.22 6.86 -0.94
CA GLN A 94 6.48 6.13 -1.04
C GLN A 94 7.18 6.37 -2.36
N TRP A 95 8.50 6.45 -2.30
CA TRP A 95 9.37 6.52 -3.46
C TRP A 95 9.41 5.16 -4.17
N MET A 96 9.19 5.15 -5.49
CA MET A 96 9.26 3.94 -6.33
C MET A 96 10.45 3.99 -7.29
N SER A 97 10.63 5.13 -7.94
CA SER A 97 11.71 5.44 -8.88
C SER A 97 12.01 6.95 -8.83
N PRO A 98 13.05 7.46 -9.53
CA PRO A 98 13.37 8.89 -9.55
C PRO A 98 12.22 9.82 -9.99
N ASP A 99 11.25 9.30 -10.74
CA ASP A 99 10.11 10.03 -11.27
C ASP A 99 8.77 9.34 -10.95
N GLU A 100 8.72 8.39 -10.00
CA GLU A 100 7.53 7.60 -9.66
C GLU A 100 7.33 7.46 -8.15
N TRP A 101 6.09 7.67 -7.70
CA TRP A 101 5.67 7.49 -6.31
C TRP A 101 4.34 6.74 -6.22
N LEU A 102 4.21 5.90 -5.20
CA LEU A 102 2.94 5.29 -4.83
C LEU A 102 2.35 6.06 -3.65
N VAL A 103 1.15 6.57 -3.83
CA VAL A 103 0.34 7.21 -2.80
C VAL A 103 -0.75 6.25 -2.37
N ILE A 104 -0.90 6.06 -1.06
CA ILE A 104 -1.96 5.25 -0.48
C ILE A 104 -2.77 6.13 0.47
N VAL A 105 -4.10 6.10 0.33
CA VAL A 105 -5.06 6.90 1.11
C VAL A 105 -6.26 6.04 1.53
N PRO A 106 -7.10 6.52 2.47
CA PRO A 106 -8.36 5.86 2.78
C PRO A 106 -9.21 5.60 1.52
N GLY A 107 -9.83 4.42 1.51
CA GLY A 107 -10.72 4.01 0.43
C GLY A 107 -11.89 4.96 0.31
N GLY A 108 -12.08 5.58 -0.85
CA GLY A 108 -13.07 6.66 -0.95
C GLY A 108 -12.48 8.03 -1.30
N GLU A 109 -11.16 8.17 -1.30
CA GLU A 109 -10.54 9.47 -1.51
C GLU A 109 -9.81 9.61 -2.85
N GLU A 110 -9.60 8.51 -3.58
CA GLU A 110 -8.75 8.49 -4.78
C GLU A 110 -9.18 9.48 -5.88
N PHE A 111 -10.47 9.54 -6.19
CA PHE A 111 -10.98 10.37 -7.28
C PHE A 111 -10.88 11.87 -6.94
N GLU A 112 -11.30 12.25 -5.74
CA GLU A 112 -11.17 13.63 -5.25
C GLU A 112 -9.71 14.05 -5.15
N LEU A 113 -8.84 13.17 -4.63
CA LEU A 113 -7.41 13.41 -4.56
C LEU A 113 -6.80 13.61 -5.96
N GLU A 114 -7.12 12.73 -6.92
CA GLU A 114 -6.66 12.87 -8.30
C GLU A 114 -7.08 14.22 -8.90
N ASN A 115 -8.34 14.63 -8.75
CA ASN A 115 -8.83 15.91 -9.29
C ASN A 115 -8.14 17.11 -8.62
N ARG A 116 -7.95 17.07 -7.30
CA ARG A 116 -7.22 18.13 -6.56
C ARG A 116 -5.77 18.22 -7.02
N LEU A 117 -5.07 17.10 -7.17
CA LEU A 117 -3.70 17.07 -7.68
C LEU A 117 -3.62 17.59 -9.12
N ARG A 118 -4.51 17.14 -10.02
CA ARG A 118 -4.57 17.64 -11.41
C ARG A 118 -4.79 19.15 -11.46
N SER A 119 -5.72 19.66 -10.66
CA SER A 119 -5.98 21.09 -10.56
C SER A 119 -4.76 21.88 -10.08
N LYS A 120 -3.95 21.33 -9.17
CA LYS A 120 -2.74 21.98 -8.66
C LYS A 120 -1.55 21.89 -9.60
N LEU A 121 -1.40 20.76 -10.27
CA LEU A 121 -0.30 20.53 -11.22
C LEU A 121 -0.51 21.28 -12.54
N GLY A 122 -1.75 21.61 -12.91
CA GLY A 122 -2.06 22.43 -14.08
C GLY A 122 -1.50 21.84 -15.37
N GLU A 123 -0.68 22.63 -16.08
CA GLU A 123 -0.04 22.24 -17.36
C GLU A 123 1.31 21.53 -17.19
N ALA A 124 1.74 21.20 -15.96
CA ALA A 124 2.98 20.47 -15.74
C ALA A 124 2.97 19.10 -16.44
N HIS A 125 4.16 18.55 -16.70
CA HIS A 125 4.30 17.20 -17.24
C HIS A 125 4.22 16.17 -16.10
N PHE A 126 3.10 15.44 -16.02
CA PHE A 126 2.87 14.41 -15.01
C PHE A 126 1.92 13.32 -15.51
N ALA A 127 1.83 12.22 -14.76
CA ALA A 127 0.75 11.24 -14.88
C ALA A 127 0.25 10.83 -13.49
N ILE A 128 -1.07 10.63 -13.38
CA ILE A 128 -1.75 10.09 -12.20
C ILE A 128 -2.56 8.89 -12.67
N VAL A 129 -2.37 7.75 -12.02
CA VAL A 129 -3.10 6.52 -12.35
C VAL A 129 -3.65 5.89 -11.08
N ASN A 130 -4.96 5.69 -11.04
CA ASN A 130 -5.61 4.90 -10.01
C ASN A 130 -5.35 3.40 -10.24
N VAL A 131 -4.66 2.76 -9.29
CA VAL A 131 -4.31 1.34 -9.30
C VAL A 131 -4.92 0.56 -8.13
N SER A 132 -5.90 1.15 -7.43
CA SER A 132 -6.53 0.59 -6.23
C SER A 132 -7.09 -0.82 -6.45
N GLY A 133 -7.70 -1.07 -7.60
CA GLY A 133 -8.25 -2.39 -7.94
C GLY A 133 -7.22 -3.47 -8.27
N GLY A 134 -5.94 -3.10 -8.44
CA GLY A 134 -4.87 -3.98 -8.89
C GLY A 134 -3.99 -4.56 -7.78
N GLN A 135 -4.15 -4.10 -6.54
CA GLN A 135 -3.33 -4.51 -5.40
C GLN A 135 -4.08 -4.41 -4.06
N THR A 136 -3.52 -5.00 -3.02
CA THR A 136 -3.98 -4.88 -1.63
C THR A 136 -2.78 -4.67 -0.72
N LEU A 137 -3.04 -4.18 0.49
CA LEU A 137 -2.04 -4.03 1.54
C LEU A 137 -2.31 -5.07 2.62
N VAL A 138 -1.29 -5.84 2.95
CA VAL A 138 -1.31 -6.75 4.10
C VAL A 138 -0.30 -6.25 5.13
N GLU A 139 -0.75 -6.13 6.36
CA GLU A 139 0.05 -5.74 7.50
C GLU A 139 0.46 -6.98 8.31
N LEU A 140 1.72 -6.98 8.75
CA LEU A 140 2.30 -7.94 9.68
C LEU A 140 2.79 -7.16 10.90
N SER A 141 2.32 -7.54 12.07
CA SER A 141 2.75 -6.96 13.35
C SER A 141 3.10 -8.06 14.36
N GLY A 142 3.77 -7.66 15.45
CA GLY A 142 4.21 -8.56 16.50
C GLY A 142 5.72 -8.85 16.48
N GLU A 143 6.22 -9.36 17.60
CA GLU A 143 7.66 -9.53 17.87
C GLU A 143 8.38 -10.39 16.83
N LYS A 144 7.68 -11.33 16.18
CA LYS A 144 8.23 -12.26 15.19
C LYS A 144 7.87 -11.91 13.74
N ALA A 145 7.24 -10.77 13.48
CA ALA A 145 6.89 -10.35 12.12
C ALA A 145 8.13 -10.25 11.21
N ARG A 146 9.24 -9.72 11.72
CA ARG A 146 10.52 -9.66 10.99
C ARG A 146 11.08 -11.05 10.69
N ASP A 147 10.97 -12.00 11.62
CA ASP A 147 11.43 -13.38 11.42
C ASP A 147 10.66 -14.08 10.29
N VAL A 148 9.36 -13.84 10.18
CA VAL A 148 8.55 -14.31 9.03
C VAL A 148 9.03 -13.70 7.72
N LEU A 149 9.35 -12.39 7.72
CA LEU A 149 9.89 -11.72 6.53
C LEU A 149 11.26 -12.28 6.13
N MET A 150 12.15 -12.60 7.08
CA MET A 150 13.46 -13.20 6.80
C MET A 150 13.38 -14.54 6.06
N LYS A 151 12.27 -15.28 6.20
CA LYS A 151 11.99 -16.51 5.42
C LYS A 151 11.50 -16.24 4.00
N SER A 152 11.02 -15.03 3.74
CA SER A 152 10.14 -14.72 2.61
C SER A 152 10.73 -13.71 1.64
N VAL A 153 11.64 -12.84 2.08
CA VAL A 153 12.30 -11.85 1.21
C VAL A 153 13.82 -12.02 1.23
N PRO A 154 14.52 -11.78 0.10
CA PRO A 154 15.99 -11.77 0.06
C PRO A 154 16.59 -10.43 0.50
N TYR A 155 15.78 -9.36 0.56
CA TYR A 155 16.25 -8.03 0.97
C TYR A 155 16.55 -8.01 2.46
N ASP A 156 17.65 -7.36 2.86
CA ASP A 156 18.02 -7.30 4.28
C ASP A 156 17.02 -6.46 5.09
N VAL A 157 16.27 -7.14 5.96
CA VAL A 157 15.27 -6.54 6.86
C VAL A 157 15.84 -6.22 8.25
N HIS A 158 17.17 -6.23 8.43
CA HIS A 158 17.79 -5.76 9.67
C HIS A 158 17.43 -4.29 9.94
N PRO A 159 17.11 -3.88 11.18
CA PRO A 159 16.64 -2.52 11.47
C PRO A 159 17.59 -1.39 11.02
N GLN A 160 18.89 -1.65 10.98
CA GLN A 160 19.88 -0.68 10.47
C GLN A 160 19.82 -0.51 8.95
N ASN A 161 19.51 -1.58 8.19
CA ASN A 161 19.34 -1.50 6.74
C ASN A 161 17.91 -1.10 6.35
N PHE A 162 16.92 -1.50 7.16
CA PHE A 162 15.50 -1.24 6.94
C PHE A 162 14.89 -0.47 8.12
N PRO A 163 15.25 0.81 8.32
CA PRO A 163 14.65 1.64 9.36
C PRO A 163 13.18 1.94 9.06
N VAL A 164 12.48 2.47 10.06
CA VAL A 164 11.14 3.06 9.89
C VAL A 164 11.20 4.19 8.84
N GLY A 165 10.16 4.30 8.01
CA GLY A 165 10.11 5.25 6.90
C GLY A 165 10.85 4.78 5.65
N LYS A 166 11.11 3.47 5.52
CA LYS A 166 11.65 2.86 4.31
C LYS A 166 10.60 1.98 3.60
N ALA A 167 10.65 1.96 2.28
CA ALA A 167 9.89 1.06 1.42
C ALA A 167 10.75 0.59 0.25
N VAL A 168 10.62 -0.68 -0.14
CA VAL A 168 11.38 -1.26 -1.25
C VAL A 168 10.50 -2.17 -2.09
N SER A 169 10.64 -2.07 -3.42
CA SER A 169 10.17 -3.11 -4.33
C SER A 169 11.14 -4.29 -4.29
N THR A 170 10.64 -5.47 -3.96
CA THR A 170 11.46 -6.68 -3.80
C THR A 170 10.71 -7.94 -4.24
N VAL A 171 11.40 -9.08 -4.15
CA VAL A 171 10.79 -10.40 -4.29
C VAL A 171 10.30 -10.86 -2.92
N PHE A 172 9.06 -11.33 -2.87
CA PHE A 172 8.44 -11.97 -1.72
C PHE A 172 7.96 -13.35 -2.15
N ALA A 173 8.54 -14.42 -1.59
CA ALA A 173 8.15 -15.80 -1.88
C ALA A 173 8.03 -16.08 -3.40
N LYS A 174 9.03 -15.70 -4.20
CA LYS A 174 9.02 -15.83 -5.68
C LYS A 174 7.96 -14.97 -6.42
N ALA A 175 7.15 -14.19 -5.72
CA ALA A 175 6.29 -13.15 -6.30
C ALA A 175 6.93 -11.76 -6.09
N SER A 176 6.38 -10.71 -6.73
CA SER A 176 6.78 -9.34 -6.46
C SER A 176 5.92 -8.72 -5.36
N ALA A 177 6.55 -7.92 -4.49
CA ALA A 177 5.87 -7.15 -3.47
C ALA A 177 6.61 -5.83 -3.23
N ILE A 178 5.87 -4.86 -2.69
CA ILE A 178 6.50 -3.71 -2.04
C ILE A 178 6.51 -3.99 -0.55
N LEU A 179 7.69 -4.12 0.04
CA LEU A 179 7.87 -4.22 1.48
C LEU A 179 8.02 -2.81 2.06
N ARG A 180 7.30 -2.51 3.14
CA ARG A 180 7.26 -1.18 3.77
C ARG A 180 7.40 -1.33 5.28
N ARG A 181 8.02 -0.34 5.93
CA ARG A 181 8.15 -0.28 7.39
C ARG A 181 7.65 1.07 7.91
N PRO A 182 6.32 1.23 8.10
CA PRO A 182 5.73 2.48 8.58
C PRO A 182 5.99 2.77 10.06
N ALA A 183 6.22 1.74 10.88
CA ALA A 183 6.48 1.87 12.32
C ALA A 183 7.45 0.77 12.80
N GLU A 184 7.91 0.86 14.06
CA GLU A 184 8.94 -0.06 14.58
C GLU A 184 8.49 -1.53 14.59
N ASP A 185 7.24 -1.76 14.97
CA ASP A 185 6.59 -3.06 15.17
C ASP A 185 5.62 -3.43 14.03
N ARG A 186 5.59 -2.64 12.95
CA ARG A 186 4.63 -2.78 11.86
C ARG A 186 5.34 -2.86 10.51
N TRP A 187 5.06 -3.94 9.80
CA TRP A 187 5.53 -4.19 8.45
C TRP A 187 4.35 -4.31 7.51
N GLU A 188 4.50 -3.86 6.28
CA GLU A 188 3.43 -3.98 5.29
C GLU A 188 3.96 -4.52 3.97
N LEU A 189 3.10 -5.26 3.30
CA LEU A 189 3.32 -5.80 1.96
C LEU A 189 2.21 -5.28 1.06
N VAL A 190 2.57 -4.52 0.03
CA VAL A 190 1.66 -4.24 -1.09
C VAL A 190 1.81 -5.38 -2.08
N LEU A 191 0.73 -6.15 -2.24
CA LEU A 191 0.67 -7.33 -3.08
C LEU A 191 -0.24 -7.09 -4.28
N ARG A 192 0.19 -7.51 -5.47
CA ARG A 192 -0.71 -7.55 -6.62
C ARG A 192 -1.90 -8.45 -6.33
N ARG A 193 -3.10 -8.04 -6.73
CA ARG A 193 -4.37 -8.74 -6.45
C ARG A 193 -4.32 -10.22 -6.79
N SER A 194 -3.73 -10.57 -7.94
CA SER A 194 -3.61 -11.97 -8.40
C SER A 194 -2.70 -12.84 -7.53
N PHE A 195 -1.79 -12.23 -6.76
CA PHE A 195 -0.87 -12.92 -5.85
C PHE A 195 -1.27 -12.81 -4.38
N ALA A 196 -2.36 -12.11 -4.05
CA ALA A 196 -2.77 -11.89 -2.66
C ALA A 196 -3.05 -13.21 -1.92
N ASP A 197 -3.85 -14.13 -2.50
CA ASP A 197 -4.12 -15.44 -1.90
C ASP A 197 -2.84 -16.29 -1.74
N TYR A 198 -1.94 -16.24 -2.72
CA TYR A 198 -0.63 -16.91 -2.62
C TYR A 198 0.21 -16.35 -1.47
N GLY A 199 0.36 -15.03 -1.41
CA GLY A 199 1.14 -14.35 -0.37
C GLY A 199 0.56 -14.58 1.02
N TYR A 200 -0.75 -14.53 1.16
CA TYR A 200 -1.46 -14.85 2.40
C TYR A 200 -1.14 -16.27 2.89
N ARG A 201 -1.30 -17.28 2.04
CA ARG A 201 -1.01 -18.68 2.42
C ARG A 201 0.45 -18.89 2.78
N TRP A 202 1.37 -18.24 2.06
CA TRP A 202 2.78 -18.28 2.38
C TRP A 202 3.08 -17.67 3.75
N LEU A 203 2.45 -16.54 4.09
CA LEU A 203 2.61 -15.91 5.41
C LEU A 203 2.08 -16.79 6.54
N LEU A 204 0.95 -17.47 6.33
CA LEU A 204 0.42 -18.42 7.32
C LEU A 204 1.39 -19.58 7.57
N ASP A 205 1.94 -20.16 6.50
CA ASP A 205 2.92 -21.26 6.59
C ASP A 205 4.23 -20.79 7.26
N ALA A 206 4.80 -19.68 6.78
CA ALA A 206 6.03 -19.12 7.33
C ALA A 206 5.89 -18.64 8.78
N GLY A 207 4.67 -18.25 9.19
CA GLY A 207 4.35 -17.77 10.54
C GLY A 207 3.84 -18.85 11.50
N GLU A 208 3.66 -20.09 11.05
CA GLU A 208 3.03 -21.16 11.85
C GLU A 208 3.77 -21.39 13.18
N GLU A 209 5.11 -21.49 13.14
CA GLU A 209 5.93 -21.72 14.35
C GLU A 209 5.85 -20.58 15.38
N PHE A 210 5.37 -19.40 14.98
CA PHE A 210 5.20 -18.23 15.83
C PHE A 210 3.76 -18.01 16.26
N GLY A 211 2.85 -18.94 15.93
CA GLY A 211 1.43 -18.85 16.27
C GLY A 211 0.73 -17.69 15.54
N ILE A 212 0.99 -17.53 14.23
CA ILE A 212 0.39 -16.46 13.43
C ILE A 212 -1.14 -16.48 13.50
N GLY A 213 -1.72 -15.34 13.85
CA GLY A 213 -3.17 -15.10 13.86
C GLY A 213 -3.60 -14.15 12.75
N VAL A 214 -4.86 -14.23 12.34
CA VAL A 214 -5.44 -13.37 11.30
C VAL A 214 -6.56 -12.52 11.87
N LYS A 215 -6.41 -11.20 11.76
CA LYS A 215 -7.46 -10.23 12.05
C LYS A 215 -8.19 -9.88 10.75
N ARG A 216 -9.52 -9.97 10.79
CA ARG A 216 -10.43 -9.59 9.71
C ARG A 216 -10.97 -8.19 9.92
#